data_AF-A0A0U2U3X7-F1
#
_entry.id   AF-A0A0U2U3X7-F1
#
_cell.length_a   1.000
_cell.length_b   1.000
_cell.length_c   1.000
_cell.angle_alpha   90.00
_cell.angle_beta   90.00
_cell.angle_gamma   90.00
#
_symmetry.space_group_name_H-M   'P 1'
#
loop_
_entity.id
_entity.type
_entity.pdbx_description
1 polymer ?
#
loop_
_entity_poly.entity_id
_entity_poly.type
_entity_poly.pdbx_seq_one_letter_code
_entity_poly.pdbx_strand_id
1 'polypeptide(L)'
;MQASRHTGRTEAALAITVGSVALLMLGLQPLLLGALLEAGAVTLEGVGLVAMGEIVALGVGVLIGDLRLPVRWLRPVTVLAALAAAALDLATTRAHGDLLLGGVRAAAGIAEGLLVWSTTAVIVRSATPEQLAGLFFVVQTLAQALLGLVLAHAVMPRLGWPGGFQTLAGLAVVAALLAAVWARPLDPLTPTVSQAGVGMRWTAPRIGTLLVVFLQLATLGSFWAYAEPLGTRAGFSPVAVQTLIAAGLGMQVLGGSVGTALVKRLPPVPTLLGCCVTLGVCALGVAGGAQHGPLPFAALCGVFTFTWLFMLPFQMALAFRTDGSGQVAALVPAAQLFGSAFGPLVASLMLSGEEVGPVPMVATGFAAAAGAVLVVTQRLRARPEAVATAERGR
;
A
#
# COMPACT_ATOMS: atom_id res chain seq x y z
N MET A 1 -31.43 -15.91 -13.43
CA MET A 1 -30.91 -16.22 -12.09
C MET A 1 -29.79 -15.25 -11.76
N GLN A 2 -30.10 -14.21 -10.99
CA GLN A 2 -29.11 -13.28 -10.42
C GLN A 2 -28.37 -14.01 -9.29
N ALA A 3 -27.15 -14.47 -9.53
CA ALA A 3 -26.28 -14.94 -8.46
C ALA A 3 -26.02 -13.78 -7.50
N SER A 4 -26.41 -13.97 -6.24
CA SER A 4 -26.35 -12.98 -5.17
C SER A 4 -24.92 -12.47 -4.96
N ARG A 5 -24.69 -11.19 -5.30
CA ARG A 5 -23.46 -10.44 -4.96
C ARG A 5 -23.40 -10.12 -3.47
N HIS A 6 -23.35 -11.13 -2.61
CA HIS A 6 -23.35 -10.94 -1.16
C HIS A 6 -22.17 -11.67 -0.54
N THR A 7 -20.97 -11.07 -0.63
CA THR A 7 -19.94 -11.35 0.36
C THR A 7 -20.51 -11.01 1.73
N GLY A 8 -20.52 -11.99 2.64
CA GLY A 8 -21.07 -11.80 3.99
C GLY A 8 -20.23 -10.79 4.80
N ARG A 9 -20.85 -10.12 5.78
CA ARG A 9 -20.12 -9.21 6.70
C ARG A 9 -18.90 -9.90 7.35
N THR A 10 -19.03 -11.20 7.63
CA THR A 10 -17.95 -12.04 8.19
C THR A 10 -16.77 -12.21 7.23
N GLU A 11 -17.01 -12.36 5.93
CA GLU A 11 -15.95 -12.50 4.93
C GLU A 11 -15.19 -11.18 4.74
N ALA A 12 -15.93 -10.06 4.72
CA ALA A 12 -15.34 -8.74 4.64
C ALA A 12 -14.47 -8.42 5.88
N ALA A 13 -14.97 -8.75 7.08
CA ALA A 13 -14.21 -8.59 8.32
C ALA A 13 -12.95 -9.47 8.31
N LEU A 14 -13.07 -10.75 7.94
CA LEU A 14 -11.94 -11.66 7.82
C LEU A 14 -10.89 -11.13 6.83
N ALA A 15 -11.31 -10.68 5.65
CA ALA A 15 -10.42 -10.13 4.64
C ALA A 15 -9.67 -8.92 5.18
N ILE A 16 -10.36 -7.98 5.82
CA ILE A 16 -9.70 -6.83 6.45
C ILE A 16 -8.69 -7.28 7.50
N THR A 17 -9.03 -8.23 8.37
CA THR A 17 -8.11 -8.75 9.40
C THR A 17 -6.88 -9.39 8.76
N VAL A 18 -7.06 -10.32 7.81
CA VAL A 18 -5.97 -11.02 7.12
C VAL A 18 -5.06 -10.04 6.39
N GLY A 19 -5.62 -9.11 5.63
CA GLY A 19 -4.84 -8.11 4.91
C GLY A 19 -4.14 -7.13 5.84
N SER A 20 -4.76 -6.80 6.98
CA SER A 20 -4.14 -5.91 7.97
C SER A 20 -2.91 -6.60 8.55
N VAL A 21 -3.02 -7.88 8.91
CA VAL A 21 -1.88 -8.70 9.37
C VAL A 21 -0.77 -8.74 8.31
N ALA A 22 -1.13 -8.97 7.05
CA ALA A 22 -0.18 -9.04 5.94
C ALA A 22 0.62 -7.74 5.74
N LEU A 23 0.04 -6.58 6.04
CA LEU A 23 0.71 -5.30 5.90
C LEU A 23 1.30 -4.77 7.21
N LEU A 24 1.22 -5.49 8.34
CA LEU A 24 1.75 -5.00 9.62
C LEU A 24 3.24 -4.66 9.52
N MET A 25 4.04 -5.55 8.94
CA MET A 25 5.48 -5.36 8.81
C MET A 25 5.80 -4.06 8.06
N LEU A 26 5.08 -3.72 6.99
CA LEU A 26 5.33 -2.51 6.18
C LEU A 26 5.35 -1.22 7.00
N GLY A 27 4.47 -1.09 7.99
CA GLY A 27 4.40 0.09 8.86
C GLY A 27 5.27 -0.02 10.11
N LEU A 28 5.70 -1.23 10.46
CA LEU A 28 6.56 -1.53 11.60
C LEU A 28 8.03 -1.67 11.22
N GLN A 29 8.36 -1.63 9.92
CA GLN A 29 9.71 -1.74 9.39
C GLN A 29 10.70 -0.78 10.08
N PRO A 30 10.43 0.53 10.26
CA PRO A 30 11.37 1.41 10.92
C PRO A 30 11.73 0.96 12.35
N LEU A 31 10.74 0.48 13.11
CA LEU A 31 10.93 0.01 14.48
C LEU A 31 11.69 -1.33 14.52
N LEU A 32 11.26 -2.31 13.73
CA LEU A 32 11.81 -3.67 13.77
C LEU A 32 13.17 -3.77 13.09
N LEU A 33 13.38 -3.08 11.97
CA LEU A 33 14.68 -3.03 11.31
C LEU A 33 15.68 -2.17 12.08
N GLY A 34 15.23 -1.08 12.72
CA GLY A 34 16.06 -0.32 13.65
C GLY A 34 16.57 -1.18 14.80
N ALA A 35 15.70 -2.00 15.40
CA ALA A 35 16.09 -2.94 16.45
C ALA A 35 17.04 -4.04 15.98
N LEU A 36 16.89 -4.53 14.73
CA LEU A 36 17.84 -5.46 14.13
C LEU A 36 19.23 -4.83 13.93
N LEU A 37 19.26 -3.56 13.51
CA LEU A 37 20.50 -2.80 13.34
C LEU A 37 21.20 -2.58 14.69
N GLU A 38 20.46 -2.13 15.71
CA GLU A 38 20.98 -1.96 17.08
C GLU A 38 21.53 -3.27 17.68
N ALA A 39 20.89 -4.39 17.36
CA ALA A 39 21.34 -5.72 17.79
C ALA A 39 22.52 -6.27 16.97
N GLY A 40 22.99 -5.55 15.94
CA GLY A 40 24.05 -6.00 15.05
C GLY A 40 23.67 -7.17 14.15
N ALA A 41 22.38 -7.45 13.98
CA ALA A 41 21.89 -8.54 13.13
C ALA A 41 21.97 -8.20 11.64
N VAL A 42 21.91 -6.91 11.29
CA VAL A 42 21.99 -6.35 9.93
C VAL A 42 22.89 -5.11 9.92
N THR A 43 23.54 -4.82 8.80
CA THR A 43 24.28 -3.56 8.62
C THR A 43 23.33 -2.41 8.27
N LEU A 44 23.82 -1.17 8.36
CA LEU A 44 23.05 0.01 7.96
C LEU A 44 22.63 -0.04 6.48
N GLU A 45 23.53 -0.49 5.60
CA GLU A 45 23.23 -0.71 4.17
C GLU A 45 22.21 -1.84 3.99
N GLY A 46 22.32 -2.90 4.79
CA GLY A 46 21.43 -4.05 4.78
C GLY A 46 19.99 -3.71 5.17
N VAL A 47 19.74 -2.72 6.03
CA VAL A 47 18.37 -2.29 6.40
C VAL A 47 17.55 -1.92 5.17
N GLY A 48 18.13 -1.13 4.26
CA GLY A 48 17.48 -0.72 3.02
C GLY A 48 17.19 -1.91 2.10
N LEU A 49 18.17 -2.81 1.95
CA LEU A 49 18.03 -4.03 1.15
C LEU A 49 16.90 -4.92 1.66
N VAL A 50 16.84 -5.15 2.97
CA VAL A 50 15.83 -5.97 3.63
C VAL A 50 14.44 -5.36 3.45
N ALA A 51 14.30 -4.06 3.74
CA ALA A 51 13.03 -3.35 3.62
C ALA A 51 12.49 -3.35 2.18
N MET A 52 13.32 -2.96 1.21
CA MET A 52 12.93 -2.90 -0.20
C MET A 52 12.67 -4.29 -0.77
N GLY A 53 13.52 -5.27 -0.44
CA GLY A 53 13.37 -6.66 -0.86
C GLY A 53 12.01 -7.23 -0.45
N GLU A 54 11.60 -6.97 0.78
CA GLU A 54 10.29 -7.35 1.31
C GLU A 54 9.13 -6.67 0.57
N ILE A 55 9.16 -5.33 0.41
CA ILE A 55 8.07 -4.58 -0.25
C ILE A 55 7.87 -5.04 -1.70
N VAL A 56 8.97 -5.19 -2.45
CA VAL A 56 8.95 -5.65 -3.83
C VAL A 56 8.42 -7.09 -3.90
N ALA A 57 8.91 -7.97 -3.02
CA ALA A 57 8.47 -9.35 -2.96
C ALA A 57 6.99 -9.48 -2.56
N LEU A 58 6.48 -8.59 -1.72
CA LEU A 58 5.06 -8.45 -1.39
C LEU A 58 4.24 -8.08 -2.62
N GLY A 59 4.67 -7.09 -3.41
CA GLY A 59 4.07 -6.77 -4.70
C GLY A 59 4.07 -7.96 -5.67
N VAL A 60 5.16 -8.73 -5.72
CA VAL A 60 5.27 -9.95 -6.52
C VAL A 60 4.29 -11.02 -6.02
N GLY A 61 4.15 -11.22 -4.71
CA GLY A 61 3.17 -12.14 -4.12
C GLY A 61 1.73 -11.81 -4.54
N VAL A 62 1.37 -10.51 -4.55
CA VAL A 62 0.06 -10.06 -5.05
C VAL A 62 -0.13 -10.42 -6.52
N LEU A 63 0.88 -10.19 -7.37
CA LEU A 63 0.82 -10.53 -8.80
C LEU A 63 0.74 -12.04 -9.05
N ILE A 64 1.47 -12.85 -8.28
CA ILE A 64 1.40 -14.32 -8.37
C ILE A 64 -0.03 -14.77 -8.07
N GLY A 65 -0.63 -14.24 -7.00
CA GLY A 65 -2.02 -14.51 -6.67
C GLY A 65 -2.97 -14.18 -7.82
N ASP A 66 -2.87 -12.96 -8.36
CA ASP A 66 -3.81 -12.49 -9.39
C ASP A 66 -3.64 -13.21 -10.73
N LEU A 67 -2.39 -13.49 -11.14
CA LEU A 67 -2.09 -14.06 -12.46
C LEU A 67 -2.15 -15.59 -12.50
N ARG A 68 -1.91 -16.27 -11.38
CA ARG A 68 -1.71 -17.74 -11.37
C ARG A 68 -2.70 -18.50 -10.50
N LEU A 69 -3.30 -17.88 -9.48
CA LEU A 69 -4.11 -18.62 -8.50
C LEU A 69 -5.61 -18.45 -8.78
N PRO A 70 -6.34 -19.56 -8.97
CA PRO A 70 -7.78 -19.49 -9.16
C PRO A 70 -8.44 -19.14 -7.83
N VAL A 71 -9.35 -18.16 -7.82
CA VAL A 71 -10.01 -17.68 -6.58
C VAL A 71 -10.84 -18.73 -5.83
N ARG A 72 -11.16 -19.86 -6.46
CA ARG A 72 -11.72 -21.05 -5.76
C ARG A 72 -10.76 -21.62 -4.70
N TRP A 73 -9.46 -21.36 -4.84
CA TRP A 73 -8.42 -21.81 -3.91
C TRP A 73 -8.07 -20.74 -2.87
N LEU A 74 -8.89 -19.69 -2.72
CA LEU A 74 -8.64 -18.60 -1.79
C LEU A 74 -8.40 -19.11 -0.35
N ARG A 75 -9.27 -19.98 0.18
CA ARG A 75 -9.09 -20.54 1.54
C ARG A 75 -7.75 -21.25 1.74
N PRO A 76 -7.39 -22.30 0.98
CA PRO A 76 -6.12 -22.99 1.21
C PRO A 76 -4.91 -22.09 0.95
N VAL A 77 -4.96 -21.20 -0.05
CA VAL A 77 -3.86 -20.25 -0.31
C VAL A 77 -3.68 -19.29 0.86
N THR A 78 -4.75 -18.68 1.38
CA THR A 78 -4.68 -17.77 2.53
C THR A 78 -4.12 -18.47 3.76
N VAL A 79 -4.57 -19.70 4.05
CA VAL A 79 -4.07 -20.46 5.20
C VAL A 79 -2.59 -20.78 5.05
N LEU A 80 -2.18 -21.33 3.89
CA LEU A 80 -0.78 -21.71 3.65
C LEU A 80 0.14 -20.49 3.62
N ALA A 81 -0.30 -19.38 3.02
CA ALA A 81 0.46 -18.13 3.01
C ALA A 81 0.61 -17.56 4.42
N ALA A 82 -0.44 -17.58 5.25
CA ALA A 82 -0.35 -17.11 6.63
C ALA A 82 0.56 -17.98 7.49
N LEU A 83 0.52 -19.31 7.32
CA LEU A 83 1.46 -20.22 7.99
C LEU A 83 2.90 -20.03 7.49
N ALA A 84 3.09 -19.79 6.20
CA ALA A 84 4.41 -19.50 5.63
C ALA A 84 4.97 -18.17 6.18
N ALA A 85 4.16 -17.11 6.22
CA ALA A 85 4.53 -15.84 6.83
C ALA A 85 4.94 -16.02 8.30
N ALA A 86 4.15 -16.76 9.08
CA ALA A 86 4.48 -17.08 10.47
C ALA A 86 5.82 -17.84 10.62
N ALA A 87 6.06 -18.83 9.76
CA ALA A 87 7.30 -19.59 9.78
C ALA A 87 8.51 -18.71 9.41
N LEU A 88 8.35 -17.79 8.45
CA LEU A 88 9.40 -16.88 7.98
C LEU A 88 9.69 -15.75 8.98
N ASP A 89 8.67 -15.26 9.69
CA ASP A 89 8.84 -14.37 10.84
C ASP A 89 9.65 -15.06 11.94
N LEU A 90 9.34 -16.32 12.28
CA LEU A 90 10.14 -17.08 13.23
C LEU A 90 11.54 -17.38 12.70
N ALA A 91 11.71 -17.63 11.41
CA ALA A 91 13.03 -17.82 10.78
C ALA A 91 13.87 -16.53 10.86
N THR A 92 13.23 -15.37 10.78
CA THR A 92 13.89 -14.05 10.91
C THR A 92 14.62 -13.95 12.25
N THR A 93 14.08 -14.53 13.33
CA THR A 93 14.72 -14.53 14.67
C THR A 93 16.06 -15.27 14.75
N ARG A 94 16.38 -16.09 13.73
CA ARG A 94 17.63 -16.85 13.65
C ARG A 94 18.55 -16.38 12.52
N ALA A 95 18.06 -15.50 11.64
CA ALA A 95 18.81 -14.99 10.50
C ALA A 95 19.72 -13.84 10.93
N HIS A 96 20.97 -13.87 10.47
CA HIS A 96 21.97 -12.83 10.70
C HIS A 96 22.68 -12.53 9.39
N GLY A 97 23.02 -11.26 9.16
CA GLY A 97 23.66 -10.78 7.94
C GLY A 97 22.66 -10.40 6.85
N ASP A 98 23.05 -9.40 6.07
CA ASP A 98 22.16 -8.66 5.16
C ASP A 98 21.49 -9.54 4.10
N LEU A 99 22.26 -10.45 3.48
CA LEU A 99 21.74 -11.33 2.43
C LEU A 99 20.76 -12.37 2.97
N LEU A 100 21.06 -12.97 4.13
CA LEU A 100 20.20 -13.99 4.72
C LEU A 100 18.90 -13.38 5.25
N LEU A 101 19.00 -12.26 5.98
CA LEU A 101 17.83 -11.51 6.43
C LEU A 101 17.01 -11.00 5.25
N GLY A 102 17.66 -10.44 4.23
CA GLY A 102 17.01 -9.97 3.02
C GLY A 102 16.26 -11.10 2.30
N GLY A 103 16.87 -12.28 2.18
CA GLY A 103 16.24 -13.45 1.59
C GLY A 103 15.03 -13.95 2.40
N VAL A 104 15.14 -14.04 3.72
CA VAL A 104 14.03 -14.47 4.59
C VAL A 104 12.88 -13.47 4.56
N ARG A 105 13.16 -12.16 4.62
CA ARG A 105 12.11 -11.12 4.53
C ARG A 105 11.51 -11.02 3.14
N ALA A 106 12.28 -11.19 2.07
CA ALA A 106 11.72 -11.26 0.73
C ALA A 106 10.77 -12.47 0.58
N ALA A 107 11.14 -13.63 1.12
CA ALA A 107 10.24 -14.78 1.15
C ALA A 107 8.97 -14.50 1.98
N ALA A 108 9.10 -13.82 3.13
CA ALA A 108 7.96 -13.39 3.95
C ALA A 108 7.04 -12.45 3.16
N GLY A 109 7.63 -11.49 2.45
CA GLY A 109 6.93 -10.58 1.55
C GLY A 109 6.08 -11.33 0.53
N ILE A 110 6.59 -12.36 -0.15
CA ILE A 110 5.77 -13.17 -1.09
C ILE A 110 4.53 -13.75 -0.40
N ALA A 111 4.69 -14.31 0.80
CA ALA A 111 3.60 -14.89 1.57
C ALA A 111 2.58 -13.82 1.99
N GLU A 112 3.04 -12.69 2.51
CA GLU A 112 2.22 -11.51 2.84
C GLU A 112 1.49 -10.96 1.61
N GLY A 113 2.14 -10.96 0.45
CA GLY A 113 1.55 -10.55 -0.83
C GLY A 113 0.39 -11.44 -1.25
N LEU A 114 0.47 -12.75 -1.01
CA LEU A 114 -0.65 -13.67 -1.23
C LEU A 114 -1.82 -13.41 -0.26
N LEU A 115 -1.53 -12.98 0.98
CA LEU A 115 -2.57 -12.56 1.93
C LEU A 115 -3.26 -11.27 1.46
N VAL A 116 -2.49 -10.29 0.98
CA VAL A 116 -3.03 -9.06 0.37
C VAL A 116 -3.85 -9.38 -0.88
N TRP A 117 -3.40 -10.31 -1.73
CA TRP A 117 -4.20 -10.80 -2.87
C TRP A 117 -5.54 -11.37 -2.40
N SER A 118 -5.54 -12.24 -1.38
CA SER A 118 -6.78 -12.85 -0.89
C SER A 118 -7.75 -11.82 -0.32
N THR A 119 -7.23 -10.82 0.38
CA THR A 119 -8.00 -9.69 0.90
C THR A 119 -8.61 -8.88 -0.23
N THR A 120 -7.79 -8.54 -1.23
CA THR A 120 -8.21 -7.79 -2.41
C THR A 120 -9.27 -8.55 -3.19
N ALA A 121 -9.13 -9.87 -3.34
CA ALA A 121 -10.10 -10.72 -4.04
C ALA A 121 -11.50 -10.66 -3.40
N VAL A 122 -11.58 -10.57 -2.07
CA VAL A 122 -12.85 -10.35 -1.36
C VAL A 122 -13.34 -8.91 -1.55
N ILE A 123 -12.46 -7.92 -1.40
CA ILE A 123 -12.80 -6.49 -1.51
C ILE A 123 -13.45 -6.18 -2.85
N VAL A 124 -12.81 -6.56 -3.96
CA VAL A 124 -13.28 -6.25 -5.32
C VAL A 124 -14.59 -6.98 -5.68
N ARG A 125 -14.96 -8.02 -4.93
CA ARG A 125 -16.22 -8.77 -5.09
C ARG A 125 -17.33 -8.31 -4.15
N SER A 126 -17.03 -7.37 -3.26
CA SER A 126 -18.03 -6.86 -2.32
C SER A 126 -19.04 -5.94 -2.97
N ALA A 127 -20.16 -5.67 -2.27
CA ALA A 127 -21.20 -4.77 -2.77
C ALA A 127 -20.73 -3.29 -2.84
N THR A 128 -19.75 -2.93 -2.00
CA THR A 128 -19.23 -1.56 -1.87
C THR A 128 -17.69 -1.59 -1.84
N PRO A 129 -17.04 -2.03 -2.93
CA PRO A 129 -15.61 -2.34 -2.95
C PRO A 129 -14.73 -1.13 -2.64
N GLU A 130 -15.14 0.07 -3.06
CA GLU A 130 -14.38 1.30 -2.85
C GLU A 130 -14.40 1.72 -1.37
N GLN A 131 -15.55 1.56 -0.71
CA GLN A 131 -15.67 1.83 0.73
C GLN A 131 -14.96 0.76 1.56
N LEU A 132 -15.04 -0.51 1.14
CA LEU A 132 -14.38 -1.59 1.85
C LEU A 132 -12.86 -1.51 1.72
N ALA A 133 -12.34 -1.10 0.55
CA ALA A 133 -10.92 -0.80 0.37
C ALA A 133 -10.47 0.36 1.28
N GLY A 134 -11.26 1.44 1.36
CA GLY A 134 -10.96 2.54 2.26
C GLY A 134 -10.96 2.13 3.73
N LEU A 135 -11.96 1.37 4.18
CA LEU A 135 -12.02 0.82 5.53
C LEU A 135 -10.83 -0.10 5.83
N PHE A 136 -10.43 -0.94 4.86
CA PHE A 136 -9.26 -1.81 4.97
C PHE A 136 -8.01 -1.01 5.32
N PHE A 137 -7.68 0.03 4.56
CA PHE A 137 -6.49 0.85 4.81
C PHE A 137 -6.54 1.61 6.13
N VAL A 138 -7.72 2.09 6.55
CA VAL A 138 -7.89 2.73 7.87
C VAL A 138 -7.63 1.74 9.00
N VAL A 139 -8.26 0.57 8.95
CA VAL A 139 -8.09 -0.48 9.97
C VAL A 139 -6.65 -0.98 10.01
N GLN A 140 -6.03 -1.18 8.85
CA GLN A 140 -4.65 -1.61 8.72
C GLN A 140 -3.68 -0.57 9.30
N THR A 141 -3.87 0.72 9.03
CA THR A 141 -3.05 1.80 9.61
C THR A 141 -3.19 1.87 11.13
N LEU A 142 -4.42 1.72 11.64
CA LEU A 142 -4.67 1.67 13.09
C LEU A 142 -4.01 0.45 13.73
N ALA A 143 -4.09 -0.71 13.09
CA ALA A 143 -3.47 -1.94 13.58
C ALA A 143 -1.94 -1.80 13.66
N GLN A 144 -1.30 -1.18 12.66
CA GLN A 144 0.13 -0.88 12.70
C GLN A 144 0.50 0.05 13.84
N ALA A 145 -0.23 1.16 14.01
CA ALA A 145 0.05 2.11 15.09
C ALA A 145 -0.10 1.49 16.48
N LEU A 146 -1.20 0.76 16.71
CA LEU A 146 -1.46 0.08 17.98
C LEU A 146 -0.42 -1.01 18.25
N LEU A 147 -0.10 -1.84 17.26
CA LEU A 147 0.90 -2.88 17.42
C LEU A 147 2.29 -2.28 17.65
N GLY A 148 2.65 -1.20 16.95
CA GLY A 148 3.92 -0.50 17.16
C GLY A 148 4.09 -0.01 18.59
N LEU A 149 3.04 0.57 19.18
CA LEU A 149 3.03 0.98 20.59
C LEU A 149 3.21 -0.21 21.53
N VAL A 150 2.47 -1.31 21.28
CA VAL A 150 2.59 -2.54 22.08
C VAL A 150 4.00 -3.12 21.98
N LEU A 151 4.58 -3.14 20.77
CA LEU A 151 5.93 -3.65 20.55
C LEU A 151 6.97 -2.80 21.28
N ALA A 152 6.94 -1.48 21.10
CA ALA A 152 7.91 -0.57 21.67
C ALA A 152 7.86 -0.54 23.21
N HIS A 153 6.67 -0.60 23.82
CA HIS A 153 6.53 -0.40 25.27
C HIS A 153 6.36 -1.69 26.09
N ALA A 154 5.89 -2.79 25.49
CA ALA A 154 5.59 -4.01 26.25
C ALA A 154 6.40 -5.23 25.81
N VAL A 155 6.64 -5.39 24.50
CA VAL A 155 7.26 -6.60 23.96
C VAL A 155 8.78 -6.47 23.89
N MET A 156 9.29 -5.49 23.14
CA MET A 156 10.72 -5.33 22.88
C MET A 156 11.56 -5.06 24.14
N PRO A 157 11.11 -4.27 25.14
CA PRO A 157 11.86 -4.11 26.38
C PRO A 157 12.07 -5.41 27.18
N ARG A 158 11.24 -6.44 26.95
CA ARG A 158 11.29 -7.71 27.69
C ARG A 158 11.88 -8.85 26.88
N LEU A 159 11.55 -8.92 25.59
CA LEU A 159 11.87 -10.03 24.70
C LEU A 159 12.89 -9.64 23.60
N GLY A 160 13.34 -8.39 23.59
CA GLY A 160 14.22 -7.84 22.55
C GLY A 160 13.56 -7.79 21.17
N TRP A 161 14.39 -7.59 20.15
CA TRP A 161 13.96 -7.61 18.76
C TRP A 161 13.32 -8.95 18.31
N PRO A 162 13.71 -10.14 18.81
CA PRO A 162 13.05 -11.39 18.41
C PRO A 162 11.57 -11.43 18.82
N GLY A 163 11.22 -10.80 19.95
CA GLY A 163 9.83 -10.69 20.42
C GLY A 163 8.91 -9.97 19.42
N GLY A 164 9.44 -9.02 18.66
CA GLY A 164 8.70 -8.33 17.60
C GLY A 164 8.25 -9.29 16.50
N PHE A 165 9.19 -10.05 15.93
CA PHE A 165 8.88 -11.05 14.89
C PHE A 165 8.07 -12.23 15.42
N GLN A 166 8.27 -12.66 16.67
CA GLN A 166 7.43 -13.68 17.31
C GLN A 166 5.97 -13.22 17.44
N THR A 167 5.75 -11.93 17.71
CA THR A 167 4.40 -11.35 17.78
C THR A 167 3.74 -11.33 16.39
N LEU A 168 4.47 -10.92 15.35
CA LEU A 168 3.99 -11.00 13.97
C LEU A 168 3.64 -12.44 13.56
N ALA A 169 4.51 -13.40 13.89
CA ALA A 169 4.24 -14.82 13.65
C ALA A 169 2.97 -15.31 14.34
N GLY A 170 2.75 -14.91 15.61
CA GLY A 170 1.53 -15.23 16.35
C GLY A 170 0.27 -14.68 15.68
N LEU A 171 0.31 -13.43 15.21
CA LEU A 171 -0.80 -12.80 14.48
C LEU A 171 -1.05 -13.47 13.12
N ALA A 172 0.00 -13.89 12.42
CA ALA A 172 -0.11 -14.66 11.19
C ALA A 172 -0.73 -16.06 11.44
N VAL A 173 -0.39 -16.75 12.53
CA VAL A 173 -1.06 -18.00 12.94
C VAL A 173 -2.55 -17.76 13.23
N VAL A 174 -2.89 -16.68 13.95
CA VAL A 174 -4.29 -16.30 14.18
C VAL A 174 -4.99 -16.07 12.83
N ALA A 175 -4.40 -15.32 11.90
CA ALA A 175 -4.96 -15.12 10.58
C ALA A 175 -5.18 -16.44 9.82
N ALA A 176 -4.23 -17.39 9.89
CA ALA A 176 -4.38 -18.73 9.33
C ALA A 176 -5.57 -19.48 9.95
N LEU A 177 -5.75 -19.44 11.28
CA LEU A 177 -6.87 -20.09 11.96
C LEU A 177 -8.21 -19.47 11.55
N LEU A 178 -8.31 -18.14 11.55
CA LEU A 178 -9.53 -17.45 11.15
C LEU A 178 -9.87 -17.72 9.68
N ALA A 179 -8.86 -17.75 8.79
CA ALA A 179 -9.04 -18.11 7.39
C ALA A 179 -9.45 -19.58 7.23
N ALA A 180 -8.87 -20.48 8.01
CA ALA A 180 -9.23 -21.89 8.00
C ALA A 180 -10.68 -22.10 8.39
N VAL A 181 -11.25 -21.31 9.30
CA VAL A 181 -12.65 -21.47 9.74
C VAL A 181 -13.64 -20.72 8.84
N TRP A 182 -13.31 -19.48 8.43
CA TRP A 182 -14.30 -18.57 7.84
C TRP A 182 -14.03 -18.17 6.38
N ALA A 183 -12.85 -18.44 5.81
CA ALA A 183 -12.62 -18.13 4.40
C ALA A 183 -13.44 -19.08 3.53
N ARG A 184 -14.19 -18.52 2.57
CA ARG A 184 -15.00 -19.30 1.63
C ARG A 184 -14.39 -19.22 0.23
N PRO A 185 -14.54 -20.28 -0.59
CA PRO A 185 -14.26 -20.19 -2.02
C PRO A 185 -15.07 -19.05 -2.64
N LEU A 186 -14.45 -18.25 -3.50
CA LEU A 186 -15.12 -17.16 -4.20
C LEU A 186 -15.39 -17.56 -5.65
N ASP A 187 -16.48 -17.01 -6.20
CA ASP A 187 -16.77 -17.11 -7.63
C ASP A 187 -15.90 -16.16 -8.47
N PRO A 188 -15.62 -16.50 -9.74
CA PRO A 188 -14.94 -15.61 -10.67
C PRO A 188 -15.66 -14.26 -10.85
N LEU A 189 -14.90 -13.19 -11.11
CA LEU A 189 -15.44 -11.88 -11.44
C LEU A 189 -16.11 -11.93 -12.83
N THR A 190 -17.41 -12.21 -12.87
CA THR A 190 -18.23 -12.43 -14.09
C THR A 190 -17.83 -13.70 -14.89
N PRO A 191 -18.79 -14.44 -15.49
CA PRO A 191 -18.47 -15.66 -16.27
C PRO A 191 -17.81 -15.40 -17.63
N THR A 192 -17.52 -14.15 -17.98
CA THR A 192 -17.04 -13.81 -19.32
C THR A 192 -15.51 -13.78 -19.32
N VAL A 193 -14.93 -14.69 -20.12
CA VAL A 193 -13.56 -14.64 -20.68
C VAL A 193 -12.43 -15.24 -19.81
N SER A 194 -12.40 -15.05 -18.48
CA SER A 194 -11.24 -15.54 -17.69
C SER A 194 -11.16 -17.07 -17.50
N GLN A 195 -12.21 -17.83 -17.88
CA GLN A 195 -12.23 -19.31 -17.83
C GLN A 195 -12.01 -19.96 -19.21
N ALA A 196 -11.86 -19.16 -20.27
CA ALA A 196 -11.64 -19.65 -21.64
C ALA A 196 -10.19 -19.42 -22.13
N GLY A 197 -9.22 -19.24 -21.22
CA GLY A 197 -7.82 -19.01 -21.59
C GLY A 197 -7.53 -17.64 -22.22
N VAL A 198 -8.48 -16.71 -22.20
CA VAL A 198 -8.28 -15.35 -22.72
C VAL A 198 -8.02 -14.42 -21.53
N GLY A 199 -6.75 -14.06 -21.34
CA GLY A 199 -6.33 -13.11 -20.30
C GLY A 199 -6.97 -11.73 -20.46
N MET A 200 -6.85 -10.89 -19.43
CA MET A 200 -7.27 -9.48 -19.49
C MET A 200 -6.61 -8.79 -20.69
N ARG A 201 -7.41 -8.22 -21.60
CA ARG A 201 -6.88 -7.41 -22.71
C ARG A 201 -6.26 -6.14 -22.16
N TRP A 202 -4.96 -5.96 -22.33
CA TRP A 202 -4.27 -4.74 -21.94
C TRP A 202 -4.62 -3.62 -22.92
N THR A 203 -5.32 -2.61 -22.43
CA THR A 203 -5.65 -1.39 -23.19
C THR A 203 -4.96 -0.20 -22.56
N ALA A 204 -4.69 0.86 -23.34
CA ALA A 204 -4.04 2.06 -22.84
C ALA A 204 -4.75 2.66 -21.59
N PRO A 205 -6.09 2.70 -21.50
CA PRO A 205 -6.78 3.11 -20.27
C PRO A 205 -6.49 2.26 -19.02
N ARG A 206 -6.40 0.94 -19.18
CA ARG A 206 -6.14 0.00 -18.08
C ARG A 206 -4.71 0.17 -17.57
N ILE A 207 -3.74 0.21 -18.48
CA ILE A 207 -2.33 0.49 -18.16
C ILE A 207 -2.20 1.86 -17.52
N GLY A 208 -2.82 2.89 -18.11
CA GLY A 208 -2.78 4.25 -17.60
C GLY A 208 -3.35 4.37 -16.18
N THR A 209 -4.41 3.62 -15.87
CA THR A 209 -4.98 3.59 -14.50
C THR A 209 -4.00 3.00 -13.48
N LEU A 210 -3.36 1.87 -13.79
CA LEU A 210 -2.34 1.28 -12.91
C LEU A 210 -1.11 2.19 -12.79
N LEU A 211 -0.71 2.85 -13.88
CA LEU A 211 0.39 3.80 -13.88
C LEU A 211 0.10 5.03 -13.01
N VAL A 212 -1.14 5.54 -13.01
CA VAL A 212 -1.56 6.62 -12.08
C VAL A 212 -1.40 6.17 -10.63
N VAL A 213 -1.90 4.98 -10.29
CA VAL A 213 -1.79 4.43 -8.93
C VAL A 213 -0.33 4.26 -8.55
N PHE A 214 0.48 3.66 -9.41
CA PHE A 214 1.92 3.49 -9.22
C PHE A 214 2.62 4.82 -8.97
N LEU A 215 2.40 5.84 -9.82
CA LEU A 215 3.05 7.15 -9.68
C LEU A 215 2.59 7.89 -8.41
N GLN A 216 1.31 7.78 -8.04
CA GLN A 216 0.81 8.35 -6.78
C GLN A 216 1.48 7.74 -5.56
N LEU A 217 1.76 6.43 -5.58
CA LEU A 217 2.48 5.78 -4.50
C LEU A 217 3.99 6.01 -4.57
N ALA A 218 4.55 6.24 -5.76
CA ALA A 218 5.94 6.70 -5.90
C ALA A 218 6.15 8.09 -5.29
N THR A 219 5.17 9.00 -5.41
CA THR A 219 5.15 10.28 -4.69
C THR A 219 5.22 10.10 -3.17
N LEU A 220 4.42 9.18 -2.64
CA LEU A 220 4.41 8.87 -1.20
C LEU A 220 5.75 8.27 -0.77
N GLY A 221 6.18 7.22 -1.46
CA GLY A 221 7.39 6.48 -1.12
C GLY A 221 8.61 7.39 -1.09
N SER A 222 8.79 8.24 -2.10
CA SER A 222 9.93 9.18 -2.15
C SER A 222 9.92 10.16 -0.97
N PHE A 223 8.75 10.65 -0.54
CA PHE A 223 8.67 11.57 0.59
C PHE A 223 8.82 10.88 1.95
N TRP A 224 8.09 9.77 2.16
CA TRP A 224 7.96 9.11 3.46
C TRP A 224 9.27 8.48 3.94
N ALA A 225 10.03 7.85 3.03
CA ALA A 225 11.31 7.23 3.38
C ALA A 225 12.35 8.21 3.93
N TYR A 226 12.22 9.50 3.61
CA TYR A 226 13.14 10.56 4.04
C TYR A 226 12.45 11.58 4.95
N ALA A 227 11.28 11.25 5.51
CA ALA A 227 10.53 12.16 6.38
C ALA A 227 11.36 12.60 7.59
N GLU A 228 12.17 11.70 8.16
CA GLU A 228 13.01 12.01 9.31
C GLU A 228 14.16 12.97 8.99
N PRO A 229 15.04 12.67 8.00
CA PRO A 229 16.06 13.62 7.54
C PRO A 229 15.48 14.99 7.11
N LEU A 230 14.33 15.00 6.43
CA LEU A 230 13.65 16.23 6.02
C LEU A 230 13.19 17.05 7.23
N GLY A 231 12.69 16.39 8.27
CA GLY A 231 12.29 17.01 9.53
C GLY A 231 13.46 17.61 10.30
N THR A 232 14.57 16.86 10.42
CA THR A 232 15.80 17.36 11.06
C THR A 232 16.35 18.58 10.32
N ARG A 233 16.35 18.55 8.98
CA ARG A 233 16.77 19.69 8.15
C ARG A 233 15.84 20.91 8.30
N ALA A 234 14.57 20.70 8.63
CA ALA A 234 13.61 21.77 8.93
C ALA A 234 13.77 22.34 10.36
N GLY A 235 14.75 21.86 11.14
CA GLY A 235 15.06 22.36 12.48
C GLY A 235 14.35 21.62 13.61
N PHE A 236 13.69 20.50 13.34
CA PHE A 236 13.10 19.67 14.39
C PHE A 236 14.18 18.83 15.08
N SER A 237 14.02 18.64 16.40
CA SER A 237 14.77 17.60 17.12
C SER A 237 14.27 16.21 16.70
N PRO A 238 15.09 15.14 16.84
CA PRO A 238 14.66 13.78 16.53
C PRO A 238 13.35 13.38 17.22
N VAL A 239 13.18 13.74 18.49
CA VAL A 239 11.94 13.48 19.25
C VAL A 239 10.73 14.21 18.65
N ALA A 240 10.93 15.45 18.21
CA ALA A 240 9.85 16.23 17.61
C ALA A 240 9.47 15.72 16.21
N VAL A 241 10.43 15.18 15.45
CA VAL A 241 10.17 14.49 14.18
C VAL A 241 9.37 13.21 14.40
N GLN A 242 9.70 12.40 15.41
CA GLN A 242 8.91 11.21 15.75
C GLN A 242 7.48 11.58 16.17
N THR A 243 7.32 12.69 16.91
CA THR A 243 5.99 13.24 17.24
C THR A 243 5.22 13.65 15.98
N LEU A 244 5.90 14.26 15.00
CA LEU A 244 5.30 14.64 13.73
C LEU A 244 4.88 13.42 12.89
N ILE A 245 5.69 12.36 12.85
CA ILE A 245 5.37 11.10 12.19
C ILE A 245 4.12 10.47 12.82
N ALA A 246 4.04 10.45 14.15
CA ALA A 246 2.87 9.96 14.88
C ALA A 246 1.61 10.81 14.61
N ALA A 247 1.72 12.14 14.62
CA ALA A 247 0.64 13.04 14.22
C ALA A 247 0.22 12.80 12.76
N GLY A 248 1.20 12.53 11.89
CA GLY A 248 1.00 12.12 10.51
C GLY A 248 0.14 10.87 10.40
N LEU A 249 0.42 9.80 11.15
CA LEU A 249 -0.42 8.60 11.20
C LEU A 249 -1.87 8.91 11.62
N GLY A 250 -2.07 9.82 12.58
CA GLY A 250 -3.40 10.31 12.96
C GLY A 250 -4.12 11.01 11.79
N MET A 251 -3.41 11.86 11.06
CA MET A 251 -3.93 12.51 9.85
C MET A 251 -4.24 11.51 8.73
N GLN A 252 -3.48 10.42 8.62
CA GLN A 252 -3.75 9.33 7.67
C GLN A 252 -5.08 8.68 7.99
N VAL A 253 -5.26 8.22 9.23
CA VAL A 253 -6.52 7.61 9.70
C VAL A 253 -7.71 8.53 9.42
N LEU A 254 -7.57 9.83 9.70
CA LEU A 254 -8.58 10.84 9.38
C LEU A 254 -8.83 10.92 7.86
N GLY A 255 -7.77 11.05 7.06
CA GLY A 255 -7.82 11.11 5.60
C GLY A 255 -8.51 9.91 4.98
N GLY A 256 -8.10 8.69 5.36
CA GLY A 256 -8.73 7.45 4.87
C GLY A 256 -10.19 7.33 5.30
N SER A 257 -10.53 7.76 6.53
CA SER A 257 -11.93 7.76 7.00
C SER A 257 -12.80 8.72 6.19
N VAL A 258 -12.32 9.94 5.96
CA VAL A 258 -13.00 10.95 5.14
C VAL A 258 -13.11 10.49 3.69
N GLY A 259 -12.03 9.93 3.12
CA GLY A 259 -12.01 9.38 1.77
C GLY A 259 -13.03 8.26 1.59
N THR A 260 -13.08 7.34 2.56
CA THR A 260 -14.05 6.23 2.58
C THR A 260 -15.50 6.73 2.62
N ALA A 261 -15.79 7.75 3.42
CA ALA A 261 -17.13 8.34 3.51
C ALA A 261 -17.53 9.09 2.23
N LEU A 262 -16.57 9.74 1.56
CA LEU A 262 -16.81 10.59 0.41
C LEU A 262 -16.68 9.88 -0.95
N VAL A 263 -16.13 8.66 -1.02
CA VAL A 263 -15.86 7.96 -2.29
C VAL A 263 -17.09 7.74 -3.16
N LYS A 264 -18.28 7.61 -2.55
CA LYS A 264 -19.56 7.48 -3.27
C LYS A 264 -20.21 8.82 -3.62
N ARG A 265 -19.73 9.92 -3.03
CA ARG A 265 -20.30 11.26 -3.18
C ARG A 265 -19.49 12.15 -4.13
N LEU A 266 -18.18 11.90 -4.24
CA LEU A 266 -17.28 12.70 -5.08
C LEU A 266 -16.86 11.94 -6.35
N PRO A 267 -16.73 12.64 -7.49
CA PRO A 267 -16.27 12.03 -8.74
C PRO A 267 -14.77 11.66 -8.67
N PRO A 268 -14.38 10.39 -8.94
CA PRO A 268 -12.99 9.93 -8.69
C PRO A 268 -11.89 10.68 -9.45
N VAL A 269 -12.12 11.06 -10.70
CA VAL A 269 -11.10 11.71 -11.54
C VAL A 269 -10.70 13.09 -11.01
N PRO A 270 -11.61 14.07 -10.87
CA PRO A 270 -11.23 15.38 -10.34
C PRO A 270 -10.74 15.31 -8.89
N THR A 271 -11.26 14.39 -8.07
CA THR A 271 -10.75 14.18 -6.71
C THR A 271 -9.29 13.71 -6.72
N LEU A 272 -8.94 12.71 -7.54
CA LEU A 272 -7.56 12.23 -7.66
C LEU A 272 -6.63 13.29 -8.28
N LEU A 273 -7.10 14.09 -9.23
CA LEU A 273 -6.34 15.23 -9.75
C LEU A 273 -6.06 16.26 -8.65
N GLY A 274 -7.06 16.59 -7.83
CA GLY A 274 -6.90 17.45 -6.66
C GLY A 274 -5.86 16.87 -5.69
N CYS A 275 -5.90 15.56 -5.42
CA CYS A 275 -4.89 14.90 -4.60
C CYS A 275 -3.48 15.02 -5.19
N CYS A 276 -3.30 14.81 -6.50
CA CYS A 276 -2.01 15.00 -7.15
C CYS A 276 -1.47 16.43 -6.99
N VAL A 277 -2.33 17.44 -7.18
CA VAL A 277 -1.95 18.85 -6.99
C VAL A 277 -1.58 19.11 -5.53
N THR A 278 -2.41 18.68 -4.58
CA THR A 278 -2.15 18.88 -3.14
C THR A 278 -0.84 18.23 -2.71
N LEU A 279 -0.57 16.97 -3.11
CA LEU A 279 0.68 16.29 -2.78
C LEU A 279 1.90 17.01 -3.40
N GLY A 280 1.80 17.43 -4.66
CA GLY A 280 2.87 18.18 -5.33
C GLY A 280 3.14 19.53 -4.67
N VAL A 281 2.11 20.28 -4.32
CA VAL A 281 2.25 21.56 -3.61
C VAL A 281 2.84 21.35 -2.21
N CYS A 282 2.41 20.32 -1.49
CA CYS A 282 2.98 20.01 -0.17
C CYS A 282 4.47 19.66 -0.28
N ALA A 283 4.84 18.81 -1.25
CA ALA A 283 6.24 18.44 -1.49
C ALA A 283 7.09 19.65 -1.90
N LEU A 284 6.62 20.51 -2.81
CA LEU A 284 7.30 21.76 -3.17
C LEU A 284 7.46 22.70 -1.97
N GLY A 285 6.41 22.85 -1.16
CA GLY A 285 6.44 23.66 0.05
C GLY A 285 7.48 23.17 1.05
N VAL A 286 7.62 21.84 1.21
CA VAL A 286 8.65 21.23 2.03
C VAL A 286 10.06 21.47 1.45
N ALA A 287 10.21 21.51 0.12
CA ALA A 287 11.49 21.85 -0.52
C ALA A 287 11.99 23.25 -0.08
N GLY A 288 11.10 24.22 0.03
CA GLY A 288 11.39 25.58 0.51
C GLY A 288 11.31 25.75 2.03
N GLY A 289 10.99 24.69 2.78
CA GLY A 289 10.56 24.74 4.18
C GLY A 289 11.63 25.17 5.19
N ALA A 290 12.92 24.98 4.89
CA ALA A 290 14.00 25.41 5.78
C ALA A 290 14.02 26.93 6.06
N GLN A 291 13.33 27.74 5.22
CA GLN A 291 13.25 29.20 5.38
C GLN A 291 12.01 29.68 6.17
N HIS A 292 11.02 28.81 6.42
CA HIS A 292 9.69 29.22 6.93
C HIS A 292 9.39 28.74 8.36
N GLY A 293 10.30 27.98 8.97
CA GLY A 293 10.18 27.48 10.34
C GLY A 293 9.40 26.15 10.49
N PRO A 294 9.29 25.62 11.72
CA PRO A 294 8.80 24.27 11.98
C PRO A 294 7.27 24.11 11.75
N LEU A 295 6.46 25.13 12.07
CA LEU A 295 5.01 25.02 11.98
C LEU A 295 4.49 24.82 10.53
N PRO A 296 4.95 25.59 9.52
CA PRO A 296 4.58 25.34 8.13
C PRO A 296 5.00 23.95 7.64
N PHE A 297 6.19 23.48 8.01
CA PHE A 297 6.64 22.13 7.66
C PHE A 297 5.70 21.06 8.23
N ALA A 298 5.36 21.17 9.53
CA ALA A 298 4.43 20.24 10.18
C ALA A 298 3.05 20.24 9.52
N ALA A 299 2.53 21.43 9.17
CA ALA A 299 1.25 21.55 8.47
C ALA A 299 1.27 20.89 7.09
N LEU A 300 2.33 21.09 6.30
CA LEU A 300 2.48 20.46 4.99
C LEU A 300 2.59 18.94 5.10
N CYS A 301 3.35 18.43 6.06
CA CYS A 301 3.42 17.00 6.37
C CYS A 301 2.05 16.44 6.78
N GLY A 302 1.28 17.18 7.60
CA GLY A 302 -0.08 16.80 8.01
C GLY A 302 -1.05 16.71 6.83
N VAL A 303 -1.02 17.70 5.93
CA VAL A 303 -1.85 17.70 4.71
C VAL A 303 -1.41 16.59 3.76
N PHE A 304 -0.11 16.42 3.54
CA PHE A 304 0.43 15.35 2.71
C PHE A 304 -0.01 13.97 3.22
N THR A 305 0.12 13.75 4.54
CA THR A 305 -0.25 12.49 5.18
C THR A 305 -1.76 12.22 5.12
N PHE A 306 -2.58 13.25 5.32
CA PHE A 306 -4.03 13.17 5.11
C PHE A 306 -4.39 12.81 3.67
N THR A 307 -3.84 13.54 2.69
CA THR A 307 -4.19 13.39 1.28
C THR A 307 -3.84 12.01 0.75
N TRP A 308 -2.76 11.39 1.24
CA TRP A 308 -2.39 10.08 0.73
C TRP A 308 -3.40 8.99 1.08
N LEU A 309 -3.79 8.85 2.36
CA LEU A 309 -4.75 7.80 2.73
C LEU A 309 -6.15 8.13 2.20
N PHE A 310 -6.49 9.42 2.11
CA PHE A 310 -7.72 9.89 1.49
C PHE A 310 -7.90 9.41 0.04
N MET A 311 -6.83 9.33 -0.75
CA MET A 311 -6.92 9.03 -2.18
C MET A 311 -7.20 7.54 -2.48
N LEU A 312 -6.82 6.62 -1.59
CA LEU A 312 -6.84 5.18 -1.85
C LEU A 312 -8.22 4.60 -2.25
N PRO A 313 -9.33 4.92 -1.56
CA PRO A 313 -10.65 4.47 -2.01
C PRO A 313 -11.02 5.02 -3.39
N PHE A 314 -10.54 6.23 -3.75
CA PHE A 314 -10.76 6.79 -5.08
C PHE A 314 -9.91 6.12 -6.17
N GLN A 315 -8.72 5.61 -5.84
CA GLN A 315 -7.94 4.77 -6.78
C GLN A 315 -8.71 3.50 -7.12
N MET A 316 -9.33 2.86 -6.13
CA MET A 316 -10.22 1.72 -6.33
C MET A 316 -11.42 2.09 -7.21
N ALA A 317 -12.06 3.24 -6.92
CA ALA A 317 -13.17 3.74 -7.73
C ALA A 317 -12.76 4.03 -9.18
N LEU A 318 -11.57 4.59 -9.41
CA LEU A 318 -11.02 4.81 -10.75
C LEU A 318 -10.82 3.49 -11.49
N ALA A 319 -10.28 2.47 -10.82
CA ALA A 319 -10.08 1.15 -11.39
C ALA A 319 -11.39 0.50 -11.87
N PHE A 320 -12.44 0.52 -11.04
CA PHE A 320 -13.77 0.04 -11.42
C PHE A 320 -14.42 0.86 -12.53
N ARG A 321 -14.19 2.18 -12.56
CA ARG A 321 -14.65 3.03 -13.66
C ARG A 321 -13.96 2.69 -14.98
N THR A 322 -12.66 2.38 -14.94
CA THR A 322 -11.89 1.97 -16.12
C THR A 322 -12.28 0.56 -16.59
N ASP A 323 -12.52 -0.35 -15.66
CA ASP A 323 -12.84 -1.74 -15.92
C ASP A 323 -13.86 -2.27 -14.89
N GLY A 324 -15.14 -2.27 -15.29
CA GLY A 324 -16.25 -2.71 -14.44
C GLY A 324 -16.22 -4.19 -14.06
N SER A 325 -15.34 -4.98 -14.68
CA SER A 325 -15.12 -6.39 -14.31
C SER A 325 -14.28 -6.55 -13.03
N GLY A 326 -13.57 -5.49 -12.60
CA GLY A 326 -12.74 -5.52 -11.40
C GLY A 326 -11.36 -6.17 -11.59
N GLN A 327 -10.96 -6.54 -12.82
CA GLN A 327 -9.62 -7.09 -13.07
C GLN A 327 -8.53 -6.04 -12.83
N VAL A 328 -8.74 -4.80 -13.29
CA VAL A 328 -7.80 -3.69 -12.98
C VAL A 328 -7.77 -3.40 -11.47
N ALA A 329 -8.93 -3.47 -10.81
CA ALA A 329 -9.06 -3.24 -9.37
C ALA A 329 -8.27 -4.26 -8.55
N ALA A 330 -8.20 -5.51 -9.00
CA ALA A 330 -7.42 -6.57 -8.35
C ALA A 330 -5.90 -6.31 -8.39
N LEU A 331 -5.41 -5.58 -9.39
CA LEU A 331 -4.00 -5.23 -9.57
C LEU A 331 -3.58 -3.92 -8.89
N VAL A 332 -4.53 -3.15 -8.34
CA VAL A 332 -4.26 -1.86 -7.66
C VAL A 332 -3.23 -2.03 -6.53
N PRO A 333 -3.35 -3.00 -5.60
CA PRO A 333 -2.38 -3.15 -4.50
C PRO A 333 -0.96 -3.43 -4.99
N ALA A 334 -0.80 -4.25 -6.04
CA ALA A 334 0.51 -4.50 -6.62
C ALA A 334 1.11 -3.20 -7.16
N ALA A 335 0.35 -2.41 -7.92
CA ALA A 335 0.80 -1.11 -8.43
C ALA A 335 1.17 -0.15 -7.29
N GLN A 336 0.41 -0.16 -6.19
CA GLN A 336 0.69 0.65 -5.00
C GLN A 336 2.04 0.26 -4.35
N LEU A 337 2.27 -1.03 -4.16
CA LEU A 337 3.50 -1.55 -3.54
C LEU A 337 4.73 -1.26 -4.38
N PHE A 338 4.67 -1.55 -5.69
CA PHE A 338 5.78 -1.23 -6.59
C PHE A 338 6.04 0.28 -6.67
N GLY A 339 4.98 1.10 -6.69
CA GLY A 339 5.12 2.55 -6.63
C GLY A 339 5.84 2.99 -5.35
N SER A 340 5.41 2.47 -4.20
CA SER A 340 5.99 2.79 -2.89
C SER A 340 7.48 2.41 -2.79
N ALA A 341 7.91 1.32 -3.45
CA ALA A 341 9.33 0.94 -3.51
C ALA A 341 10.13 1.75 -4.54
N PHE A 342 9.49 2.12 -5.66
CA PHE A 342 10.13 2.86 -6.74
C PHE A 342 10.42 4.32 -6.36
N GLY A 343 9.57 4.94 -5.56
CA GLY A 343 9.74 6.31 -5.08
C GLY A 343 11.09 6.57 -4.38
N PRO A 344 11.40 5.84 -3.29
CA PRO A 344 12.68 5.95 -2.57
C PRO A 344 13.88 5.62 -3.45
N LEU A 345 13.76 4.64 -4.36
CA LEU A 345 14.82 4.26 -5.29
C LEU A 345 15.20 5.42 -6.23
N VAL A 346 14.21 6.09 -6.83
CA VAL A 346 14.50 7.24 -7.69
C VAL A 346 15.01 8.41 -6.86
N ALA A 347 14.49 8.61 -5.65
CA ALA A 347 14.98 9.64 -4.74
C ALA A 347 16.45 9.41 -4.38
N SER A 348 16.87 8.19 -4.05
CA SER A 348 18.25 7.86 -3.67
C SER A 348 19.25 8.11 -4.78
N LEU A 349 18.86 7.89 -6.05
CA LEU A 349 19.71 8.16 -7.21
C LEU A 349 19.99 9.66 -7.43
N MET A 350 19.18 10.53 -6.84
CA MET A 350 19.33 11.98 -6.93
C MET A 350 20.08 12.56 -5.71
N LEU A 351 20.39 11.76 -4.70
CA LEU A 351 21.12 12.20 -3.50
C LEU A 351 22.63 12.16 -3.75
N SER A 352 23.32 13.19 -3.26
CA SER A 352 24.78 13.22 -3.19
C SER A 352 25.18 13.41 -1.72
N GLY A 353 25.79 12.38 -1.11
CA GLY A 353 26.12 12.41 0.32
C GLY A 353 24.87 12.46 1.21
N GLU A 354 24.88 13.33 2.22
CA GLU A 354 23.78 13.49 3.19
C GLU A 354 22.71 14.51 2.75
N GLU A 355 22.82 15.08 1.55
CA GLU A 355 21.91 16.13 1.10
C GLU A 355 20.54 15.59 0.65
N VAL A 356 19.55 15.67 1.54
CA VAL A 356 18.15 15.28 1.26
C VAL A 356 17.31 16.35 0.53
N GLY A 357 17.94 17.42 0.05
CA GLY A 357 17.28 18.52 -0.63
C GLY A 357 16.53 18.19 -1.93
N PRO A 358 17.01 17.26 -2.77
CA PRO A 358 16.33 16.87 -4.00
C PRO A 358 15.04 16.05 -3.79
N VAL A 359 14.87 15.41 -2.62
CA VAL A 359 13.75 14.47 -2.38
C VAL A 359 12.37 15.07 -2.65
N PRO A 360 12.01 16.26 -2.14
CA PRO A 360 10.69 16.81 -2.36
C PRO A 360 10.45 17.21 -3.83
N MET A 361 11.51 17.50 -4.61
CA MET A 361 11.38 17.72 -6.05
C MET A 361 11.04 16.42 -6.79
N VAL A 362 11.63 15.30 -6.40
CA VAL A 362 11.29 13.97 -6.95
C VAL A 362 9.83 13.62 -6.65
N ALA A 363 9.39 13.81 -5.39
CA ALA A 363 7.98 13.61 -5.02
C ALA A 363 7.03 14.50 -5.85
N THR A 364 7.39 15.77 -6.04
CA THR A 364 6.63 16.69 -6.89
C THR A 364 6.55 16.20 -8.34
N GLY A 365 7.67 15.74 -8.89
CA GLY A 365 7.74 15.19 -10.25
C GLY A 365 6.80 14.01 -10.44
N PHE A 366 6.76 13.07 -9.49
CA PHE A 366 5.81 11.95 -9.52
C PHE A 366 4.36 12.41 -9.39
N ALA A 367 4.06 13.39 -8.52
CA ALA A 367 2.72 13.92 -8.37
C ALA A 367 2.21 14.58 -9.66
N ALA A 368 3.06 15.38 -10.31
CA ALA A 368 2.76 16.01 -11.59
C ALA A 368 2.59 14.96 -12.71
N ALA A 369 3.48 13.96 -12.78
CA ALA A 369 3.38 12.87 -13.73
C ALA A 369 2.08 12.07 -13.55
N ALA A 370 1.69 11.75 -12.31
CA ALA A 370 0.44 11.08 -12.01
C ALA A 370 -0.77 11.88 -12.51
N GLY A 371 -0.79 13.20 -12.28
CA GLY A 371 -1.83 14.08 -12.78
C GLY A 371 -1.90 14.11 -14.31
N ALA A 372 -0.75 14.24 -14.98
CA ALA A 372 -0.67 14.24 -16.45
C ALA A 372 -1.15 12.91 -17.05
N VAL A 373 -0.67 11.77 -16.53
CA VAL A 373 -1.09 10.44 -16.97
C VAL A 373 -2.59 10.25 -16.72
N LEU A 374 -3.14 10.73 -15.60
CA LEU A 374 -4.57 10.66 -15.34
C LEU A 374 -5.38 11.41 -16.40
N VAL A 375 -4.99 12.64 -16.75
CA VAL A 375 -5.65 13.42 -17.82
C VAL A 375 -5.56 12.71 -19.16
N VAL A 376 -4.37 12.23 -19.56
CA VAL A 376 -4.17 11.51 -20.82
C VAL A 376 -5.02 10.24 -20.86
N THR A 377 -5.04 9.47 -19.78
CA THR A 377 -5.83 8.24 -19.65
C THR A 377 -7.31 8.52 -19.86
N GLN A 378 -7.85 9.58 -19.25
CA GLN A 378 -9.27 9.93 -19.44
C GLN A 378 -9.58 10.39 -20.88
N ARG A 379 -8.69 11.14 -21.52
CA ARG A 379 -8.85 11.53 -22.93
C ARG A 379 -8.86 10.32 -23.86
N LEU A 380 -7.98 9.35 -23.63
CA LEU A 380 -7.94 8.11 -24.41
C LEU A 380 -9.19 7.25 -24.22
N ARG A 381 -9.85 7.33 -23.05
CA ARG A 381 -11.14 6.65 -22.79
C ARG A 381 -12.31 7.30 -23.51
N ALA A 382 -12.35 8.62 -23.59
CA ALA A 382 -13.44 9.35 -24.23
C ALA A 382 -13.45 9.19 -25.78
N ARG A 383 -12.30 8.90 -26.39
CA ARG A 383 -12.16 8.76 -27.86
C ARG A 383 -12.97 7.59 -28.46
N PRO A 384 -12.89 6.35 -27.95
CA PRO A 384 -13.73 5.24 -28.43
C PRO A 384 -15.23 5.47 -28.31
N GLU A 385 -15.68 6.11 -27.21
CA GLU A 385 -17.09 6.40 -26.98
C GLU A 385 -17.64 7.39 -28.01
N ALA A 386 -16.89 8.45 -28.31
CA ALA A 386 -17.26 9.45 -29.31
C ALA A 386 -17.38 8.86 -30.74
N VAL A 387 -16.47 7.96 -31.12
CA VAL A 387 -16.49 7.28 -32.43
C VAL A 387 -17.70 6.35 -32.54
N ALA A 388 -17.99 5.55 -31.50
CA ALA A 388 -19.12 4.63 -31.49
C ALA A 388 -20.49 5.36 -31.51
N THR A 389 -20.61 6.53 -30.88
CA THR A 389 -21.81 7.36 -30.99
C THR A 389 -22.00 7.99 -32.36
N ALA A 390 -20.90 8.37 -33.04
CA ALA A 390 -20.96 8.93 -34.38
C ALA A 390 -21.37 7.90 -35.45
N GLU A 391 -21.03 6.61 -35.26
CA GLU A 391 -21.43 5.52 -36.16
C GLU A 391 -22.88 5.05 -35.98
N ARG A 392 -23.49 5.20 -34.79
CA ARG A 392 -24.91 4.87 -34.55
C ARG A 392 -25.90 5.97 -34.95
N GLY A 393 -25.41 7.19 -35.17
CA GLY A 393 -26.19 8.34 -35.62
C GLY A 393 -26.26 8.50 -37.14
N ARG A 394 -25.62 7.60 -37.89
CA ARG A 394 -25.74 7.43 -39.34
C ARG A 394 -26.55 6.18 -39.62
#